data_AF-A0A9Q0UK04-F1
#
_entry.id   AF-A0A9Q0UK04-F1
#
_cell.length_a   1.000
_cell.length_b   1.000
_cell.length_c   1.000
_cell.angle_alpha   90.00
_cell.angle_beta   90.00
_cell.angle_gamma   90.00
#
_symmetry.space_group_name_H-M   'P 1'
#
loop_
_entity.id
_entity.type
_entity.pdbx_description
1 polymer ?
#
loop_
_entity_poly.entity_id
_entity_poly.type
_entity_poly.pdbx_seq_one_letter_code
_entity_poly.pdbx_strand_id
1 'polypeptide(L)'
;MRAGNSLAFLCQDINELEHSYQANLPRVSVVMPLKGFGEHNLHNWRSQVISLYGGPLEFLFVVESTEDPAYHAVSRLISDFKDNIDARVVVAGLSTTCSQKIHNQLVGVEKMHKDSKYVLFLDDDIRLHPGSIGALTAEMEKNPEIFIQTGYPLDLPSGSLGSYCIYEYHMMTCGIILLQVGESMNI
;
A
#
# COMPACT_ATOMS: atom_id res chain seq x y z
N MET A 1 34.60 -14.45 -7.48
CA MET A 1 33.44 -13.54 -7.71
C MET A 1 33.71 -12.26 -6.94
N ARG A 2 33.59 -11.08 -7.57
CA ARG A 2 33.55 -9.83 -6.78
C ARG A 2 32.26 -9.88 -5.96
N ALA A 3 32.33 -9.69 -4.65
CA ALA A 3 31.14 -9.44 -3.85
C ALA A 3 30.47 -8.20 -4.46
N GLY A 4 29.23 -8.35 -4.95
CA GLY A 4 28.45 -7.23 -5.47
C GLY A 4 28.19 -6.21 -4.36
N ASN A 5 27.67 -5.03 -4.73
CA ASN A 5 27.20 -4.07 -3.73
C ASN A 5 26.04 -4.71 -2.93
N SER A 6 26.29 -5.02 -1.66
CA SER A 6 25.34 -5.66 -0.74
C SER A 6 24.09 -4.83 -0.47
N LEU A 7 24.10 -3.54 -0.80
CA LEU A 7 22.98 -2.62 -0.62
C LEU A 7 22.26 -2.30 -1.94
N ALA A 8 22.69 -2.87 -3.07
CA ALA A 8 22.07 -2.63 -4.37
C ALA A 8 20.58 -3.05 -4.43
N PHE A 9 20.13 -3.90 -3.50
CA PHE A 9 18.72 -4.27 -3.38
C PHE A 9 17.86 -3.16 -2.74
N LEU A 10 18.48 -2.20 -2.03
CA LEU A 10 17.79 -1.06 -1.43
C LEU A 10 17.74 0.12 -2.39
N CYS A 11 18.88 0.46 -3.00
CA CYS A 11 19.01 1.62 -3.87
C CYS A 11 20.23 1.49 -4.79
N GLN A 12 20.11 1.96 -6.05
CA GLN A 12 21.20 1.95 -7.02
C GLN A 12 22.05 3.24 -6.98
N ASP A 13 21.43 4.39 -6.72
CA ASP A 13 22.10 5.69 -6.57
C ASP A 13 21.91 6.24 -5.16
N ILE A 14 22.98 6.26 -4.37
CA ILE A 14 22.94 6.73 -2.97
C ILE A 14 22.43 8.17 -2.81
N ASN A 15 22.53 9.00 -3.86
CA ASN A 15 22.01 10.37 -3.84
C ASN A 15 20.48 10.38 -3.70
N GLU A 16 19.79 9.34 -4.17
CA GLU A 16 18.34 9.21 -3.97
C GLU A 16 18.00 9.09 -2.48
N LEU A 17 18.90 8.60 -1.63
CA LEU A 17 18.67 8.51 -0.17
C LEU A 17 18.94 9.82 0.57
N GLU A 18 19.41 10.87 -0.11
CA GLU A 18 19.62 12.17 0.53
C GLU A 18 18.31 12.78 1.00
N HIS A 19 18.34 13.45 2.16
CA HIS A 19 17.15 14.10 2.72
C HIS A 19 16.57 15.16 1.77
N SER A 20 17.43 15.92 1.08
CA SER A 20 17.03 16.91 0.06
C SER A 20 16.23 16.28 -1.07
N TYR A 21 16.59 15.07 -1.49
CA TYR A 21 15.88 14.33 -2.52
C TYR A 21 14.56 13.78 -1.97
N GLN A 22 14.63 13.07 -0.85
CA GLN A 22 13.47 12.44 -0.21
C GLN A 22 12.38 13.43 0.19
N ALA A 23 12.75 14.62 0.68
CA ALA A 23 11.81 15.67 1.07
C ALA A 23 11.04 16.28 -0.11
N ASN A 24 11.54 16.13 -1.34
CA ASN A 24 10.87 16.60 -2.56
C ASN A 24 9.97 15.53 -3.20
N LEU A 25 9.94 14.32 -2.63
CA LEU A 25 9.07 13.27 -3.12
C LEU A 25 7.59 13.63 -2.86
N PRO A 26 6.70 13.26 -3.79
CA PRO A 26 5.29 13.59 -3.70
C PRO A 26 4.62 12.88 -2.51
N ARG A 27 3.49 13.43 -2.05
CA ARG A 27 2.67 12.75 -1.05
C ARG A 27 1.92 11.57 -1.67
N VAL A 28 1.90 10.44 -0.94
CA VAL A 28 1.14 9.24 -1.30
C VAL A 28 0.15 8.91 -0.17
N SER A 29 -1.12 8.76 -0.52
CA SER A 29 -2.15 8.22 0.38
C SER A 29 -2.32 6.74 0.15
N VAL A 30 -2.17 5.93 1.19
CA VAL A 30 -2.34 4.47 1.12
C VAL A 30 -3.71 4.10 1.67
N VAL A 31 -4.57 3.50 0.85
CA VAL A 31 -5.92 3.07 1.22
C VAL A 31 -5.98 1.54 1.29
N MET A 32 -6.25 1.03 2.49
CA MET A 32 -6.32 -0.40 2.80
C MET A 32 -7.74 -0.77 3.26
N PRO A 33 -8.60 -1.31 2.39
CA PRO A 33 -9.89 -1.86 2.82
C PRO A 33 -9.65 -3.15 3.63
N LEU A 34 -10.15 -3.20 4.86
CA LEU A 34 -10.00 -4.33 5.77
C LEU A 34 -11.33 -5.05 6.01
N LYS A 35 -11.27 -6.37 6.23
CA LYS A 35 -12.40 -7.17 6.71
C LYS A 35 -11.91 -8.34 7.58
N GLY A 36 -12.38 -8.39 8.83
CA GLY A 36 -12.03 -9.47 9.76
C GLY A 36 -10.58 -9.43 10.22
N PHE A 37 -10.15 -10.47 10.93
CA PHE A 37 -8.80 -10.56 11.48
C PHE A 37 -8.29 -11.99 11.42
N GLY A 38 -7.30 -12.24 10.56
CA GLY A 38 -6.62 -13.53 10.41
C GLY A 38 -5.26 -13.58 11.12
N GLU A 39 -4.69 -14.78 11.25
CA GLU A 39 -3.42 -15.02 11.96
C GLU A 39 -2.23 -14.24 11.38
N HIS A 40 -2.24 -13.93 10.08
CA HIS A 40 -1.14 -13.26 9.39
C HIS A 40 -1.34 -11.75 9.15
N ASN A 41 -2.55 -11.24 9.38
CA ASN A 41 -2.92 -9.86 9.07
C ASN A 41 -1.99 -8.85 9.75
N LEU A 42 -1.70 -9.04 11.06
CA LEU A 42 -0.84 -8.11 11.79
C LEU A 42 0.59 -8.05 11.22
N HIS A 43 1.13 -9.17 10.72
CA HIS A 43 2.45 -9.20 10.11
C HIS A 43 2.43 -8.50 8.73
N ASN A 44 1.40 -8.74 7.93
CA ASN A 44 1.19 -8.10 6.64
C ASN A 44 1.07 -6.58 6.81
N TRP A 45 0.17 -6.11 7.67
CA TRP A 45 -0.05 -4.68 7.93
C TRP A 45 1.21 -3.99 8.45
N ARG A 46 2.00 -4.66 9.30
CA ARG A 46 3.32 -4.15 9.71
C ARG A 46 4.27 -3.98 8.54
N SER A 47 4.32 -4.94 7.60
CA SER A 47 5.15 -4.81 6.40
C SER A 47 4.69 -3.67 5.49
N GLN A 48 3.38 -3.39 5.45
CA GLN A 48 2.80 -2.35 4.61
C GLN A 48 3.07 -0.93 5.13
N VAL A 49 3.06 -0.72 6.46
CA VAL A 49 3.34 0.60 7.06
C VAL A 49 4.84 0.91 7.18
N ILE A 50 5.71 -0.10 7.14
CA ILE A 50 7.16 0.08 7.17
C ILE A 50 7.67 0.30 5.74
N SER A 51 7.96 1.56 5.40
CA SER A 51 8.46 1.94 4.08
C SER A 51 9.81 2.65 4.15
N LEU A 52 10.59 2.54 3.07
CA LEU A 52 11.79 3.34 2.81
C LEU A 52 11.49 4.61 2.03
N TYR A 53 10.22 4.85 1.68
CA TYR A 53 9.80 6.07 1.03
C TYR A 53 9.89 7.25 1.99
N GLY A 54 10.71 8.24 1.66
CA GLY A 54 10.93 9.42 2.51
C GLY A 54 10.04 10.62 2.18
N GLY A 55 9.20 10.51 1.14
CA GLY A 55 8.11 11.45 0.91
C GLY A 55 6.97 11.28 1.92
N PRO A 56 6.02 12.22 2.01
CA PRO A 56 4.93 12.13 2.97
C PRO A 56 4.01 10.93 2.66
N LEU A 57 3.84 10.04 3.64
CA LEU A 57 2.90 8.94 3.59
C LEU A 57 1.76 9.15 4.58
N GLU A 58 0.53 8.86 4.17
CA GLU A 58 -0.57 8.63 5.09
C GLU A 58 -1.19 7.25 4.84
N PHE A 59 -1.61 6.56 5.90
CA PHE A 59 -2.23 5.24 5.83
C PHE A 59 -3.68 5.29 6.34
N LEU A 60 -4.62 4.95 5.48
CA LEU A 60 -6.05 4.88 5.77
C LEU A 60 -6.48 3.42 5.79
N PHE A 61 -6.70 2.91 6.99
CA PHE A 61 -7.26 1.57 7.19
C PHE A 61 -8.78 1.69 7.23
N VAL A 62 -9.46 1.15 6.22
CA VAL A 62 -10.90 1.36 6.05
C VAL A 62 -11.69 0.10 6.39
N VAL A 63 -12.50 0.18 7.44
CA VAL A 63 -13.41 -0.90 7.87
C VAL A 63 -14.86 -0.52 7.62
N GLU A 64 -15.72 -1.52 7.53
CA GLU A 64 -17.17 -1.31 7.43
C GLU A 64 -17.74 -0.71 8.73
N SER A 65 -17.37 -1.25 9.89
CA SER A 65 -17.91 -0.85 11.19
C SER A 65 -16.89 -1.02 12.32
N THR A 66 -17.19 -0.46 13.50
CA THR A 66 -16.35 -0.60 14.71
C THR A 66 -16.39 -2.00 15.31
N GLU A 67 -17.41 -2.80 14.95
CA GLU A 67 -17.58 -4.18 15.36
C GLU A 67 -16.76 -5.15 14.52
N ASP A 68 -16.16 -4.69 13.42
CA ASP A 68 -15.27 -5.51 12.61
C ASP A 68 -14.02 -5.89 13.44
N PRO A 69 -13.65 -7.18 13.52
CA PRO A 69 -12.45 -7.60 14.25
C PRO A 69 -11.16 -6.87 13.82
N ALA A 70 -11.09 -6.42 12.55
CA ALA A 70 -9.98 -5.63 12.05
C ALA A 70 -9.79 -4.32 12.83
N TYR A 71 -10.88 -3.66 13.24
CA TYR A 71 -10.87 -2.32 13.85
C TYR A 71 -9.99 -2.25 15.09
N HIS A 72 -10.17 -3.19 16.02
CA HIS A 72 -9.38 -3.24 17.25
C HIS A 72 -7.92 -3.61 17.00
N ALA A 73 -7.68 -4.57 16.10
CA ALA A 73 -6.32 -5.02 15.78
C ALA A 73 -5.50 -3.90 15.12
N VAL A 74 -6.08 -3.19 14.16
CA VAL A 74 -5.41 -2.08 13.47
C VAL A 74 -5.26 -0.85 14.36
N SER A 75 -6.23 -0.56 15.22
CA SER A 75 -6.11 0.52 16.20
C SER A 75 -4.92 0.30 17.14
N ARG A 76 -4.68 -0.95 17.56
CA ARG A 76 -3.51 -1.31 18.35
C ARG A 76 -2.22 -1.16 17.54
N LEU A 77 -2.20 -1.63 16.29
CA LEU A 77 -1.05 -1.45 15.40
C LEU A 77 -0.70 0.03 15.24
N ILE A 78 -1.66 0.90 14.99
CA ILE A 78 -1.42 2.35 14.87
C ILE A 78 -0.84 2.90 16.17
N SER A 79 -1.36 2.47 17.33
CA SER A 79 -0.82 2.88 18.62
C SER A 79 0.64 2.44 18.83
N ASP A 80 1.04 1.27 18.34
CA ASP A 80 2.43 0.78 18.43
C ASP A 80 3.41 1.66 17.61
N PHE A 81 2.92 2.40 16.61
CA PHE A 81 3.72 3.22 15.69
C PHE A 81 3.35 4.72 15.70
N LYS A 82 2.61 5.19 16.70
CA LYS A 82 1.96 6.52 16.72
C LYS A 82 2.87 7.72 16.41
N ASP A 83 4.16 7.62 16.74
CA ASP A 83 5.14 8.70 16.51
C ASP A 83 5.95 8.53 15.21
N ASN A 84 5.79 7.39 14.53
CA ASN A 84 6.59 6.99 13.37
C ASN A 84 5.79 6.98 12.05
N ILE A 85 4.46 6.87 12.10
CA ILE A 85 3.60 6.80 10.92
C ILE A 85 2.40 7.75 11.07
N ASP A 86 1.97 8.36 9.96
CA ASP A 86 0.67 9.02 9.86
C ASP A 86 -0.36 7.98 9.43
N ALA A 87 -1.15 7.46 10.38
CA ALA A 87 -2.12 6.41 10.13
C ALA A 87 -3.40 6.60 10.92
N ARG A 88 -4.55 6.29 10.31
CA ARG A 88 -5.86 6.35 10.96
C ARG A 88 -6.79 5.26 10.46
N VAL A 89 -7.77 4.93 11.31
CA VAL A 89 -8.88 4.04 10.95
C VAL A 89 -10.05 4.87 10.45
N VAL A 90 -10.64 4.46 9.33
CA VAL A 90 -11.83 5.07 8.73
C VAL A 90 -12.96 4.05 8.76
N VAL A 91 -14.13 4.45 9.27
CA VAL A 91 -15.34 3.63 9.26
C VAL A 91 -16.19 4.07 8.06
N ALA A 92 -16.33 3.20 7.07
CA ALA A 92 -17.02 3.48 5.81
C ALA A 92 -18.53 3.24 5.86
N GLY A 93 -19.01 2.45 6.81
CA GLY A 93 -20.39 1.98 6.84
C GLY A 93 -20.67 0.89 5.80
N LEU A 94 -21.92 0.42 5.79
CA LEU A 94 -22.36 -0.65 4.89
C LEU A 94 -22.56 -0.13 3.47
N SER A 95 -22.05 -0.88 2.48
CA SER A 95 -22.29 -0.60 1.07
C SER A 95 -23.76 -0.84 0.69
N THR A 96 -24.26 -0.06 -0.27
CA THR A 96 -25.63 -0.21 -0.81
C THR A 96 -25.70 -0.44 -2.32
N THR A 97 -24.63 -0.11 -3.06
CA THR A 97 -24.63 -0.10 -4.54
C THR A 97 -23.50 -0.90 -5.17
N CYS A 98 -22.45 -1.23 -4.42
CA CYS A 98 -21.28 -1.98 -4.89
C CYS A 98 -20.81 -2.99 -3.83
N SER A 99 -19.70 -3.70 -4.08
CA SER A 99 -19.12 -4.57 -3.06
C SER A 99 -18.57 -3.73 -1.89
N GLN A 100 -18.53 -4.34 -0.69
CA GLN A 100 -18.01 -3.65 0.49
C GLN A 100 -16.55 -3.19 0.31
N LYS A 101 -15.74 -3.96 -0.42
CA LYS A 101 -14.34 -3.60 -0.73
C LYS A 101 -14.25 -2.31 -1.54
N ILE A 102 -15.06 -2.18 -2.59
CA ILE A 102 -15.08 -0.98 -3.44
C ILE A 102 -15.63 0.22 -2.66
N HIS A 103 -16.69 0.04 -1.87
CA HIS A 103 -17.23 1.10 -1.01
C HIS A 103 -16.18 1.63 -0.03
N ASN A 104 -15.46 0.73 0.65
CA ASN A 104 -14.38 1.10 1.57
C ASN A 104 -13.25 1.86 0.84
N GLN A 105 -12.87 1.43 -0.37
CA GLN A 105 -11.85 2.14 -1.17
C GLN A 105 -12.30 3.55 -1.54
N LEU A 106 -13.55 3.73 -1.98
CA LEU A 106 -14.10 5.03 -2.34
C LEU A 106 -14.14 5.98 -1.13
N VAL A 107 -14.63 5.52 0.02
CA VAL A 107 -14.62 6.32 1.26
C VAL A 107 -13.18 6.63 1.70
N GLY A 108 -12.24 5.71 1.49
CA GLY A 108 -10.82 5.96 1.72
C GLY A 108 -10.30 7.13 0.88
N VAL A 109 -10.61 7.17 -0.41
CA VAL A 109 -10.24 8.27 -1.32
C VAL A 109 -10.88 9.58 -0.88
N GLU A 110 -12.17 9.59 -0.52
CA GLU A 110 -12.86 10.80 -0.04
C GLU A 110 -12.24 11.39 1.25
N LYS A 111 -11.63 10.53 2.08
CA LYS A 111 -11.02 10.91 3.36
C LYS A 111 -9.52 11.11 3.29
N MET A 112 -8.89 10.93 2.12
CA MET A 112 -7.45 11.10 1.95
C MET A 112 -7.06 12.59 2.01
N HIS A 113 -5.78 12.85 2.22
CA HIS A 113 -5.19 14.18 2.23
C HIS A 113 -5.32 14.84 0.85
N LYS A 114 -5.80 16.08 0.81
CA LYS A 114 -6.11 16.79 -0.45
C LYS A 114 -4.87 17.08 -1.30
N ASP A 115 -3.71 17.22 -0.66
CA ASP A 115 -2.43 17.46 -1.35
C ASP A 115 -1.75 16.17 -1.82
N SER A 116 -2.40 15.02 -1.72
CA SER A 116 -1.83 13.76 -2.21
C SER A 116 -1.80 13.74 -3.73
N LYS A 117 -0.61 13.54 -4.30
CA LYS A 117 -0.42 13.38 -5.75
C LYS A 117 -0.78 11.98 -6.20
N TYR A 118 -0.57 10.98 -5.35
CA TYR A 118 -0.88 9.59 -5.65
C TYR A 118 -1.75 8.95 -4.56
N VAL A 119 -2.61 8.01 -4.99
CA VAL A 119 -3.31 7.10 -4.10
C VAL A 119 -2.89 5.66 -4.41
N LEU A 120 -2.50 4.92 -3.37
CA LEU A 120 -2.08 3.53 -3.43
C LEU A 120 -3.13 2.65 -2.76
N PHE A 121 -3.78 1.79 -3.52
CA PHE A 121 -4.63 0.74 -2.98
C PHE A 121 -3.80 -0.51 -2.70
N LEU A 122 -3.92 -1.03 -1.48
CA LEU A 122 -3.29 -2.27 -1.05
C LEU A 122 -4.34 -3.22 -0.49
N ASP A 123 -4.21 -4.49 -0.83
CA ASP A 123 -4.98 -5.56 -0.19
C ASP A 123 -4.41 -5.89 1.20
N ASP A 124 -5.24 -6.44 2.09
CA ASP A 124 -4.89 -6.65 3.50
C ASP A 124 -4.09 -7.95 3.75
N ASP A 125 -4.05 -8.83 2.76
CA ASP A 125 -3.44 -10.17 2.81
C ASP A 125 -2.04 -10.25 2.14
N ILE A 126 -1.54 -9.15 1.59
CA ILE A 126 -0.21 -9.10 0.95
C ILE A 126 0.89 -8.56 1.87
N ARG A 127 2.13 -8.98 1.63
CA ARG A 127 3.33 -8.36 2.21
C ARG A 127 3.96 -7.39 1.22
N LEU A 128 4.41 -6.25 1.73
CA LEU A 128 5.03 -5.22 0.92
C LEU A 128 6.54 -5.16 1.19
N HIS A 129 7.34 -5.06 0.13
CA HIS A 129 8.76 -4.74 0.30
C HIS A 129 8.88 -3.26 0.68
N PRO A 130 9.75 -2.86 1.62
CA PRO A 130 9.82 -1.47 2.08
C PRO A 130 10.09 -0.44 0.97
N GLY A 131 10.78 -0.84 -0.10
CA GLY A 131 11.05 -0.02 -1.28
C GLY A 131 9.94 0.01 -2.35
N SER A 132 8.84 -0.73 -2.19
CA SER A 132 7.81 -0.86 -3.24
C SER A 132 7.13 0.47 -3.58
N ILE A 133 6.78 1.29 -2.58
CA ILE A 133 6.15 2.60 -2.82
C ILE A 133 7.11 3.52 -3.60
N GLY A 134 8.39 3.54 -3.20
CA GLY A 134 9.42 4.30 -3.92
C GLY A 134 9.60 3.84 -5.36
N ALA A 135 9.63 2.53 -5.61
CA ALA A 135 9.75 2.01 -6.97
C ALA A 135 8.54 2.37 -7.86
N LEU A 136 7.32 2.27 -7.32
CA LEU A 136 6.11 2.62 -8.07
C LEU A 136 6.06 4.12 -8.39
N THR A 137 6.29 4.96 -7.39
CA THR A 137 6.27 6.42 -7.55
C THR A 137 7.38 6.91 -8.48
N ALA A 138 8.60 6.36 -8.40
CA ALA A 138 9.71 6.75 -9.26
C ALA A 138 9.40 6.51 -10.75
N GLU A 139 8.73 5.42 -11.10
CA GLU A 139 8.34 5.15 -12.49
C GLU A 139 7.22 6.07 -12.97
N MET A 140 6.27 6.42 -12.10
CA MET A 140 5.22 7.41 -12.43
C MET A 140 5.79 8.83 -12.56
N GLU A 141 6.77 9.23 -11.75
CA GLU A 141 7.44 10.53 -11.87
C GLU A 141 8.27 10.64 -13.16
N LYS A 142 8.91 9.55 -13.61
CA LYS A 142 9.63 9.51 -14.89
C LYS A 142 8.71 9.69 -16.09
N ASN A 143 7.48 9.20 -16.00
CA ASN A 143 6.50 9.22 -17.09
C ASN A 143 5.17 9.82 -16.62
N PRO A 144 5.03 11.16 -16.61
CA PRO A 144 3.85 11.84 -16.08
C PRO A 144 2.51 11.55 -16.80
N GLU A 145 2.56 10.94 -17.99
CA GLU A 145 1.39 10.49 -18.75
C GLU A 145 0.75 9.21 -18.17
N ILE A 146 1.47 8.48 -17.31
CA ILE A 146 0.94 7.27 -16.67
C ILE A 146 -0.09 7.68 -15.62
N PHE A 147 -1.34 7.30 -15.84
CA PHE A 147 -2.42 7.51 -14.88
C PHE A 147 -2.47 6.40 -13.81
N ILE A 148 -2.17 5.16 -14.18
CA ILE A 148 -2.29 3.97 -13.34
C ILE A 148 -1.05 3.10 -13.48
N GLN A 149 -0.53 2.63 -12.37
CA GLN A 149 0.50 1.60 -12.32
C GLN A 149 0.10 0.51 -11.33
N THR A 150 0.38 -0.75 -11.66
CA THR A 150 0.08 -1.90 -10.79
C THR A 150 1.34 -2.66 -10.41
N GLY A 151 1.31 -3.28 -9.24
CA GLY A 151 2.28 -4.26 -8.80
C GLY A 151 1.65 -5.65 -8.76
N TYR A 152 2.38 -6.65 -9.26
CA TYR A 152 1.94 -8.04 -9.23
C TYR A 152 2.43 -8.73 -7.95
N PRO A 153 1.57 -9.53 -7.28
CA PRO A 153 2.02 -10.35 -6.18
C PRO A 153 3.00 -11.41 -6.70
N LEU A 154 4.00 -11.73 -5.87
CA LEU A 154 4.89 -12.86 -6.09
C LEU A 154 4.60 -13.90 -5.02
N ASP A 155 3.79 -14.89 -5.37
CA ASP A 155 3.57 -16.04 -4.51
C ASP A 155 4.73 -17.04 -4.68
N LEU A 156 5.23 -17.60 -3.57
CA LEU A 156 6.26 -18.63 -3.63
C LEU A 156 5.59 -19.99 -3.45
N PRO A 157 5.46 -20.81 -4.50
CA PRO A 157 4.77 -22.10 -4.39
C PRO A 157 5.56 -23.05 -3.49
N SER A 158 4.86 -23.84 -2.68
CA SER A 158 5.45 -24.79 -1.73
C SER A 158 6.05 -26.04 -2.39
N GLY A 159 6.09 -26.10 -3.73
CA GLY A 159 6.62 -27.21 -4.51
C GLY A 159 5.59 -28.27 -4.95
N SER A 160 4.32 -28.13 -4.57
CA SER A 160 3.25 -29.05 -4.99
C SER A 160 2.58 -28.58 -6.28
N LEU A 161 2.06 -29.49 -7.10
CA LEU A 161 1.31 -29.14 -8.32
C LEU A 161 0.16 -28.16 -8.02
N GLY A 162 -0.60 -28.41 -6.94
CA GLY A 162 -1.67 -27.51 -6.50
C GLY A 162 -1.15 -26.10 -6.17
N SER A 163 -0.01 -25.98 -5.49
CA SER A 163 0.58 -24.68 -5.20
C SER A 163 1.05 -23.93 -6.46
N TYR A 164 1.53 -24.65 -7.48
CA TYR A 164 1.89 -24.04 -8.78
C TYR A 164 0.65 -23.59 -9.56
N CYS A 165 -0.44 -24.35 -9.54
CA CYS A 165 -1.70 -23.93 -10.18
C CYS A 165 -2.29 -22.68 -9.51
N ILE A 166 -2.24 -22.59 -8.17
CA ILE A 166 -2.69 -21.41 -7.43
C ILE A 166 -1.78 -20.21 -7.77
N TYR A 167 -0.46 -20.42 -7.79
CA TYR A 167 0.51 -19.41 -8.20
C TYR A 167 0.20 -18.84 -9.59
N GLU A 168 0.02 -19.68 -10.60
CA GLU A 168 -0.31 -19.25 -11.97
C GLU A 168 -1.62 -18.44 -12.03
N TYR A 169 -2.63 -18.83 -11.25
CA TYR A 169 -3.89 -18.09 -11.16
C TYR A 169 -3.70 -16.71 -10.50
N HIS A 170 -2.96 -16.65 -9.39
CA HIS A 170 -2.73 -15.40 -8.66
C HIS A 170 -1.83 -14.41 -9.41
N MET A 171 -0.90 -14.88 -10.25
CA MET A 171 -0.10 -13.99 -11.11
C MET A 171 -0.95 -13.11 -12.03
N MET A 172 -2.18 -13.52 -12.33
CA MET A 172 -3.11 -12.72 -13.15
C MET A 172 -3.85 -11.65 -12.35
N THR A 173 -3.74 -11.66 -11.01
CA THR A 173 -4.42 -10.72 -10.11
C THR A 173 -3.48 -9.60 -9.67
N CYS A 174 -3.97 -8.36 -9.61
CA CYS A 174 -3.20 -7.22 -9.11
C CYS A 174 -3.52 -7.01 -7.63
N GLY A 175 -2.52 -7.06 -6.75
CA GLY A 175 -2.68 -6.79 -5.31
C GLY A 175 -2.28 -5.36 -4.90
N ILE A 176 -1.67 -4.60 -5.82
CA ILE A 176 -1.18 -3.24 -5.60
C ILE A 176 -1.58 -2.37 -6.80
N ILE A 177 -2.23 -1.23 -6.56
CA ILE A 177 -2.62 -0.27 -7.60
C ILE A 177 -2.26 1.15 -7.12
N LEU A 178 -1.34 1.81 -7.82
CA LEU A 178 -1.01 3.22 -7.64
C LEU A 178 -1.71 4.04 -8.73
N LEU A 179 -2.51 5.03 -8.33
CA LEU A 179 -3.18 5.97 -9.23
C LEU A 179 -2.61 7.38 -9.03
N GLN A 180 -2.45 8.10 -10.13
CA GLN A 180 -2.21 9.54 -10.12
C GLN A 180 -3.52 10.27 -9.84
N VAL A 181 -3.52 11.12 -8.81
CA VAL A 181 -4.65 12.00 -8.52
C VAL A 181 -4.64 13.15 -9.53
N GLY A 182 -5.53 13.06 -10.52
CA GLY A 182 -5.76 14.14 -11.50
C GLY A 182 -6.79 15.16 -10.99
N GLU A 183 -6.90 16.32 -11.66
CA GLU A 183 -7.95 17.33 -11.37
C GLU A 183 -9.38 16.75 -11.43
N SER A 184 -9.57 15.65 -12.17
CA SER A 184 -10.82 14.90 -12.34
C SER A 184 -11.17 13.93 -11.20
N MET A 185 -10.28 13.73 -10.21
CA MET A 185 -10.55 12.91 -9.01
C MET A 185 -11.07 13.72 -7.82
N ASN A 186 -11.45 14.99 -8.02
CA ASN A 186 -12.26 15.73 -7.05
C ASN A 186 -13.69 15.14 -7.04
N ILE A 187 -13.87 14.07 -6.26
CA ILE A 187 -15.18 13.50 -5.92
C ILE A 187 -15.88 14.40 -4.91
#